data_AF-A0A7S2R773-F1
#
_entry.id   AF-A0A7S2R773-F1
#
_cell.length_a   1.000
_cell.length_b   1.000
_cell.length_c   1.000
_cell.angle_alpha   90.00
_cell.angle_beta   90.00
_cell.angle_gamma   90.00
#
_symmetry.space_group_name_H-M   'P 1'
#
loop_
_entity.id
_entity.type
_entity.pdbx_description
1 polymer ?
#
loop_
_entity_poly.entity_id
_entity_poly.type
_entity_poly.pdbx_seq_one_letter_code
_entity_poly.pdbx_strand_id
1 'polypeptide(L)'
;KCPGKKGISVSVQEFETFRDYSMNGKISKQIISQGGGGVSDAVSQKKEKDDDKSPTIENTDTVPSSGDVLKNDDGDPFFDLLSNKRCTVRKWKKKVLIDIREFYEKNNKKMPGKKGISLSEEQYKILRELILEDAIQNQILLQEGKDVKIEEGKIELKKNDDGDAFFELSSDKRCTVRSWNGRILIDIRQTYEKAGKVMPGRQGISLSKEQYTILHDVTKEGKVDEQIKSQGEAS
;
A
#
# COMPACT_ATOMS: atom_id res chain seq x y z
N LYS A 1 -43.29 39.73 -1.13
CA LYS A 1 -43.52 39.08 -2.45
C LYS A 1 -42.14 38.86 -3.08
N CYS A 2 -41.61 37.64 -3.03
CA CYS A 2 -40.21 37.36 -3.36
C CYS A 2 -40.11 36.46 -4.61
N PRO A 3 -39.23 36.74 -5.59
CA PRO A 3 -39.02 35.84 -6.72
C PRO A 3 -38.15 34.65 -6.29
N GLY A 4 -38.58 33.43 -6.64
CA GLY A 4 -37.86 32.21 -6.29
C GLY A 4 -36.64 31.92 -7.17
N LYS A 5 -35.70 31.16 -6.62
CA LYS A 5 -34.66 30.44 -7.38
C LYS A 5 -34.99 28.95 -7.27
N LYS A 6 -35.60 28.38 -8.31
CA LYS A 6 -34.90 27.56 -9.31
C LYS A 6 -34.16 26.38 -8.67
N GLY A 7 -34.84 25.25 -8.56
CA GLY A 7 -34.21 23.96 -8.28
C GLY A 7 -33.36 23.50 -9.47
N ILE A 8 -32.36 22.67 -9.20
CA ILE A 8 -31.45 22.12 -10.22
C ILE A 8 -32.01 20.79 -10.70
N SER A 9 -32.52 20.77 -11.94
CA SER A 9 -32.82 19.53 -12.66
C SER A 9 -31.57 19.05 -13.39
N VAL A 10 -31.08 17.86 -13.08
CA VAL A 10 -30.06 17.17 -13.89
C VAL A 10 -30.75 16.03 -14.63
N SER A 11 -30.61 16.02 -15.96
CA SER A 11 -31.20 15.00 -16.84
C SER A 11 -30.44 13.68 -16.73
N VAL A 12 -31.18 12.56 -16.67
CA VAL A 12 -30.62 11.22 -16.80
C VAL A 12 -30.20 11.01 -18.26
N GLN A 13 -28.97 10.56 -18.48
CA GLN A 13 -28.57 9.84 -19.68
C GLN A 13 -27.75 8.63 -19.25
N GLU A 14 -28.17 7.45 -19.68
CA GLU A 14 -27.42 6.20 -19.52
C GLU A 14 -26.18 6.21 -20.42
N PHE A 15 -25.09 5.59 -19.97
CA PHE A 15 -24.17 4.89 -20.85
C PHE A 15 -23.56 3.71 -20.10
N GLU A 16 -23.38 2.59 -20.81
CA GLU A 16 -23.05 1.29 -20.23
C GLU A 16 -21.55 1.05 -20.08
N THR A 17 -21.22 0.08 -19.20
CA THR A 17 -20.02 -0.78 -19.23
C THR A 17 -18.66 -0.20 -19.65
N PHE A 18 -17.71 -0.19 -18.70
CA PHE A 18 -16.40 -0.79 -19.00
C PHE A 18 -15.84 -1.54 -17.77
N ARG A 19 -15.86 -2.87 -17.85
CA ARG A 19 -14.99 -3.75 -17.04
C ARG A 19 -13.68 -3.97 -17.81
N ASP A 20 -12.74 -4.65 -17.16
CA ASP A 20 -11.49 -5.16 -17.74
C ASP A 20 -10.43 -4.11 -18.11
N TYR A 21 -9.45 -3.97 -17.22
CA TYR A 21 -8.09 -3.52 -17.58
C TYR A 21 -7.04 -4.40 -16.92
N SER A 22 -6.92 -5.63 -17.42
CA SER A 22 -5.82 -6.55 -17.11
C SER A 22 -5.28 -7.14 -18.41
N MET A 23 -4.23 -6.53 -18.97
CA MET A 23 -3.40 -7.15 -20.00
C MET A 23 -1.93 -6.74 -19.87
N ASN A 24 -1.06 -7.72 -20.12
CA ASN A 24 0.38 -7.63 -19.97
C ASN A 24 1.02 -6.77 -21.08
N GLY A 25 1.85 -5.80 -20.69
CA GLY A 25 2.64 -4.97 -21.62
C GLY A 25 4.15 -5.16 -21.43
N LYS A 26 4.74 -6.19 -22.05
CA LYS A 26 6.21 -6.32 -22.12
C LYS A 26 6.76 -5.27 -23.09
N ILE A 27 7.67 -4.41 -22.63
CA ILE A 27 8.42 -3.49 -23.50
C ILE A 27 9.92 -3.79 -23.37
N SER A 28 10.52 -4.20 -24.49
CA SER A 28 11.95 -4.51 -24.61
C SER A 28 12.78 -3.24 -24.85
N LYS A 29 14.07 -3.31 -24.51
CA LYS A 29 15.05 -2.25 -24.83
C LYS A 29 15.20 -2.12 -26.35
N GLN A 30 15.33 -0.89 -26.83
CA GLN A 30 15.93 -0.61 -28.14
C GLN A 30 17.02 0.46 -27.98
N ILE A 31 18.15 0.24 -28.65
CA ILE A 31 19.32 1.11 -28.63
C ILE A 31 19.38 1.88 -29.95
N ILE A 32 19.74 3.15 -29.92
CA ILE A 32 20.06 3.96 -31.10
C ILE A 32 21.45 4.58 -30.89
N SER A 33 22.31 4.48 -31.89
CA SER A 33 23.69 4.97 -31.87
C SER A 33 23.97 5.94 -33.03
N GLN A 34 24.59 7.08 -32.72
CA GLN A 34 25.35 7.99 -33.59
C GLN A 34 25.76 9.24 -32.76
N GLY A 35 26.89 9.92 -33.01
CA GLY A 35 27.93 9.59 -33.98
C GLY A 35 28.92 10.72 -34.30
N GLY A 36 29.71 11.18 -33.33
CA GLY A 36 30.85 12.12 -33.54
C GLY A 36 30.53 13.62 -33.46
N GLY A 37 31.49 14.51 -33.18
CA GLY A 37 32.87 14.21 -32.74
C GLY A 37 33.81 15.42 -32.64
N GLY A 38 34.73 15.38 -31.65
CA GLY A 38 35.89 16.29 -31.48
C GLY A 38 35.61 17.66 -30.86
N VAL A 39 36.49 18.30 -30.06
CA VAL A 39 37.77 17.95 -29.38
C VAL A 39 37.87 18.91 -28.15
N SER A 40 38.76 18.85 -27.14
CA SER A 40 40.02 18.13 -26.79
C SER A 40 40.18 18.22 -25.25
N ASP A 41 41.09 17.57 -24.50
CA ASP A 41 42.08 16.48 -24.69
C ASP A 41 42.38 15.84 -23.29
N ALA A 42 43.62 15.92 -22.78
CA ALA A 42 44.08 15.67 -21.40
C ALA A 42 44.08 14.22 -20.89
N VAL A 43 44.62 13.32 -21.71
CA VAL A 43 45.44 12.13 -21.37
C VAL A 43 45.46 11.65 -19.91
N SER A 44 44.99 10.41 -19.68
CA SER A 44 45.77 9.37 -18.97
C SER A 44 45.26 7.95 -19.30
N GLN A 45 46.20 7.03 -19.49
CA GLN A 45 46.01 5.63 -19.92
C GLN A 45 46.49 4.67 -18.81
N LYS A 46 46.22 3.35 -18.81
CA LYS A 46 45.15 2.49 -19.35
C LYS A 46 45.49 1.04 -18.94
N LYS A 47 44.52 0.23 -18.47
CA LYS A 47 44.24 -1.12 -19.00
C LYS A 47 43.07 -1.82 -18.30
N GLU A 48 42.22 -2.42 -19.12
CA GLU A 48 41.12 -3.29 -18.77
C GLU A 48 41.63 -4.72 -18.46
N LYS A 49 40.81 -5.48 -17.76
CA LYS A 49 40.52 -6.87 -18.16
C LYS A 49 39.13 -7.27 -17.69
N ASP A 50 38.29 -7.66 -18.64
CA ASP A 50 37.02 -8.33 -18.38
C ASP A 50 37.27 -9.78 -17.95
N ASP A 51 36.44 -10.28 -17.04
CA ASP A 51 36.16 -11.72 -16.88
C ASP A 51 34.72 -11.84 -16.37
N ASP A 52 33.79 -12.15 -17.28
CA ASP A 52 32.39 -12.41 -16.96
C ASP A 52 32.25 -13.75 -16.23
N LYS A 53 31.64 -13.71 -15.03
CA LYS A 53 31.19 -14.92 -14.33
C LYS A 53 30.12 -14.60 -13.28
N SER A 54 28.88 -14.48 -13.75
CA SER A 54 27.70 -14.63 -12.89
C SER A 54 27.73 -15.99 -12.17
N PRO A 55 27.62 -16.05 -10.82
CA PRO A 55 27.43 -17.30 -10.11
C PRO A 55 25.95 -17.71 -10.17
N THR A 56 25.63 -18.66 -11.04
CA THR A 56 24.28 -19.23 -11.14
C THR A 56 23.86 -19.84 -9.80
N ILE A 57 22.76 -19.33 -9.21
CA ILE A 57 22.05 -20.00 -8.12
C ILE A 57 20.69 -20.42 -8.69
N GLU A 58 20.59 -21.69 -9.06
CA GLU A 58 19.36 -22.28 -9.59
C GLU A 58 18.33 -22.45 -8.46
N ASN A 59 17.22 -21.71 -8.51
CA ASN A 59 16.01 -21.96 -7.71
C ASN A 59 14.77 -21.41 -8.44
N THR A 60 14.30 -22.14 -9.45
CA THR A 60 12.96 -22.10 -10.06
C THR A 60 12.27 -20.72 -10.12
N ASP A 61 12.44 -19.99 -11.22
CA ASP A 61 11.81 -18.69 -11.49
C ASP A 61 10.28 -18.76 -11.70
N THR A 62 9.52 -18.96 -10.62
CA THR A 62 8.21 -18.31 -10.47
C THR A 62 8.39 -17.09 -9.59
N VAL A 63 8.52 -15.91 -10.22
CA VAL A 63 8.35 -14.63 -9.50
C VAL A 63 6.92 -14.63 -8.92
N PRO A 64 6.77 -14.58 -7.58
CA PRO A 64 5.45 -14.68 -6.97
C PRO A 64 4.61 -13.46 -7.32
N SER A 65 3.32 -13.67 -7.53
CA SER A 65 2.38 -12.61 -7.81
C SER A 65 2.21 -11.70 -6.59
N SER A 66 1.97 -10.42 -6.83
CA SER A 66 1.47 -9.52 -5.78
C SER A 66 0.11 -10.04 -5.29
N GLY A 67 0.09 -10.59 -4.08
CA GLY A 67 -1.09 -11.21 -3.48
C GLY A 67 -0.98 -12.71 -3.18
N ASP A 68 0.17 -13.33 -3.45
CA ASP A 68 0.48 -14.71 -3.02
C ASP A 68 0.90 -14.76 -1.54
N VAL A 69 0.66 -15.91 -0.88
CA VAL A 69 1.11 -16.18 0.49
C VAL A 69 2.55 -16.70 0.46
N LEU A 70 3.49 -15.91 0.95
CA LEU A 70 4.90 -16.26 1.11
C LEU A 70 5.20 -16.55 2.59
N LYS A 71 6.40 -17.08 2.91
CA LYS A 71 6.86 -17.27 4.30
C LYS A 71 8.22 -16.62 4.54
N ASN A 72 8.41 -16.02 5.70
CA ASN A 72 9.70 -15.44 6.10
C ASN A 72 10.63 -16.50 6.74
N ASP A 73 11.86 -16.09 7.06
CA ASP A 73 12.87 -16.89 7.78
C ASP A 73 12.37 -17.45 9.12
N ASP A 74 11.42 -16.77 9.77
CA ASP A 74 10.82 -17.16 11.06
C ASP A 74 9.62 -18.13 10.89
N GLY A 75 9.21 -18.42 9.65
CA GLY A 75 8.07 -19.29 9.30
C GLY A 75 6.71 -18.59 9.22
N ASP A 76 6.61 -17.31 9.58
CA ASP A 76 5.38 -16.51 9.50
C ASP A 76 4.94 -16.28 8.05
N PRO A 77 3.64 -16.44 7.73
CA PRO A 77 3.10 -16.09 6.42
C PRO A 77 3.08 -14.57 6.20
N PHE A 78 3.42 -14.13 4.99
CA PHE A 78 3.36 -12.74 4.57
C PHE A 78 2.94 -12.55 3.12
N PHE A 79 2.36 -11.39 2.83
CA PHE A 79 2.05 -10.87 1.50
C PHE A 79 3.05 -9.75 1.18
N ASP A 80 3.69 -9.78 0.01
CA ASP A 80 4.53 -8.67 -0.44
C ASP A 80 3.65 -7.55 -1.01
N LEU A 81 3.82 -6.34 -0.51
CA LEU A 81 3.06 -5.15 -0.88
C LEU A 81 3.87 -4.22 -1.80
N LEU A 82 4.91 -4.76 -2.48
CA LEU A 82 5.88 -4.04 -3.30
C LEU A 82 6.77 -3.06 -2.53
N SER A 83 7.85 -2.62 -3.20
CA SER A 83 8.83 -1.66 -2.65
C SER A 83 9.39 -2.04 -1.27
N ASN A 84 9.62 -3.34 -1.03
CA ASN A 84 10.03 -3.91 0.26
C ASN A 84 9.04 -3.67 1.42
N LYS A 85 7.75 -3.44 1.15
CA LYS A 85 6.69 -3.45 2.17
C LYS A 85 6.04 -4.83 2.23
N ARG A 86 5.64 -5.27 3.43
CA ARG A 86 4.98 -6.56 3.64
C ARG A 86 3.82 -6.42 4.62
N CYS A 87 2.80 -7.25 4.44
CA CYS A 87 1.81 -7.56 5.46
C CYS A 87 2.12 -8.97 5.99
N THR A 88 2.59 -9.08 7.23
CA THR A 88 2.96 -10.36 7.87
C THR A 88 1.95 -10.70 8.96
N VAL A 89 1.39 -11.90 8.93
CA VAL A 89 0.50 -12.40 9.99
C VAL A 89 1.31 -13.36 10.86
N ARG A 90 1.59 -12.95 12.10
CA ARG A 90 2.54 -13.65 12.98
C ARG A 90 1.99 -13.90 14.38
N LYS A 91 2.46 -14.96 15.02
CA LYS A 91 2.11 -15.30 16.41
C LYS A 91 3.11 -14.71 17.40
N TRP A 92 2.64 -13.93 18.37
CA TRP A 92 3.47 -13.44 19.47
C TRP A 92 2.88 -13.84 20.82
N LYS A 93 3.56 -14.77 21.50
CA LYS A 93 3.10 -15.43 22.74
C LYS A 93 1.75 -16.15 22.54
N LYS A 94 0.64 -15.48 22.84
CA LYS A 94 -0.74 -15.99 22.72
C LYS A 94 -1.68 -15.01 21.99
N LYS A 95 -1.13 -14.18 21.09
CA LYS A 95 -1.88 -13.25 20.25
C LYS A 95 -1.39 -13.34 18.81
N VAL A 96 -2.30 -13.33 17.84
CA VAL A 96 -1.94 -13.07 16.44
C VAL A 96 -1.80 -11.56 16.25
N LEU A 97 -0.79 -11.16 15.48
CA LEU A 97 -0.52 -9.76 15.12
C LEU A 97 -0.38 -9.63 13.61
N ILE A 98 -0.98 -8.58 13.06
CA ILE A 98 -0.89 -8.23 11.64
C ILE A 98 0.11 -7.07 11.54
N ASP A 99 1.32 -7.37 11.07
CA ASP A 99 2.46 -6.45 10.97
C ASP A 99 2.55 -5.91 9.53
N ILE A 100 2.16 -4.66 9.31
CA ILE A 100 2.30 -3.96 8.03
C ILE A 100 3.57 -3.10 8.10
N ARG A 101 4.65 -3.50 7.41
CA ARG A 101 6.01 -3.02 7.69
C ARG A 101 6.87 -2.82 6.44
N GLU A 102 7.71 -1.80 6.46
CA GLU A 102 8.76 -1.57 5.46
C GLU A 102 10.05 -2.29 5.88
N PHE A 103 10.66 -3.04 4.97
CA PHE A 103 11.91 -3.76 5.15
C PHE A 103 13.06 -3.03 4.44
N TYR A 104 14.28 -3.28 4.88
CA TYR A 104 15.51 -2.78 4.26
C TYR A 104 16.50 -3.93 4.11
N GLU A 105 17.39 -3.83 3.13
CA GLU A 105 18.42 -4.85 2.90
C GLU A 105 19.70 -4.50 3.67
N LYS A 106 20.28 -5.51 4.32
CA LYS A 106 21.58 -5.42 5.00
C LYS A 106 22.28 -6.77 4.89
N ASN A 107 23.52 -6.77 4.41
CA ASN A 107 24.31 -8.00 4.20
C ASN A 107 23.53 -9.04 3.36
N ASN A 108 22.87 -8.59 2.29
CA ASN A 108 21.99 -9.37 1.41
C ASN A 108 20.77 -10.05 2.08
N LYS A 109 20.46 -9.72 3.35
CA LYS A 109 19.24 -10.17 4.05
C LYS A 109 18.22 -9.03 4.18
N LYS A 110 16.94 -9.34 3.97
CA LYS A 110 15.82 -8.40 4.20
C LYS A 110 15.50 -8.33 5.69
N MET A 111 15.71 -7.16 6.29
CA MET A 111 15.54 -6.90 7.72
C MET A 111 14.32 -6.01 7.99
N PRO A 112 13.55 -6.25 9.07
CA PRO A 112 12.38 -5.44 9.39
C PRO A 112 12.78 -4.02 9.79
N GLY A 113 12.21 -3.02 9.11
CA GLY A 113 12.48 -1.61 9.34
C GLY A 113 11.65 -0.97 10.46
N LYS A 114 12.08 0.23 10.86
CA LYS A 114 11.41 1.04 11.90
C LYS A 114 10.03 1.56 11.45
N LYS A 115 9.82 1.80 10.15
CA LYS A 115 8.51 2.17 9.59
C LYS A 115 7.65 0.92 9.51
N GLY A 116 6.49 0.95 10.14
CA GLY A 116 5.56 -0.16 10.21
C GLY A 116 4.66 -0.07 11.43
N ILE A 117 3.56 -0.82 11.41
CA ILE A 117 2.60 -0.92 12.50
C ILE A 117 2.20 -2.37 12.73
N SER A 118 1.97 -2.71 13.99
CA SER A 118 1.40 -3.99 14.41
C SER A 118 -0.04 -3.74 14.87
N LEU A 119 -0.99 -4.44 14.26
CA LEU A 119 -2.41 -4.41 14.61
C LEU A 119 -2.75 -5.68 15.41
N SER A 120 -3.60 -5.56 16.43
CA SER A 120 -4.31 -6.71 16.99
C SER A 120 -5.36 -7.21 16.00
N GLU A 121 -5.86 -8.43 16.20
CA GLU A 121 -7.01 -8.96 15.45
C GLU A 121 -8.23 -8.02 15.49
N GLU A 122 -8.46 -7.31 16.60
CA GLU A 122 -9.57 -6.35 16.75
C GLU A 122 -9.35 -5.10 15.87
N GLN A 123 -8.15 -4.52 15.92
CA GLN A 123 -7.75 -3.37 15.09
C GLN A 123 -7.72 -3.73 13.60
N TYR A 124 -7.35 -4.97 13.27
CA TYR A 124 -7.41 -5.49 11.92
C TYR A 124 -8.84 -5.77 11.44
N LYS A 125 -9.74 -6.29 12.29
CA LYS A 125 -11.18 -6.45 11.95
C LYS A 125 -11.82 -5.13 11.54
N ILE A 126 -11.50 -4.03 12.24
CA ILE A 126 -11.95 -2.68 11.85
C ILE A 126 -11.35 -2.27 10.51
N LEU A 127 -10.03 -2.42 10.30
CA LEU A 127 -9.39 -2.12 9.01
C LEU A 127 -9.98 -2.92 7.84
N ARG A 128 -10.32 -4.19 8.10
CA ARG A 128 -10.97 -5.12 7.18
C ARG A 128 -12.40 -4.69 6.86
N GLU A 129 -13.21 -4.27 7.84
CA GLU A 129 -14.54 -3.70 7.59
C GLU A 129 -14.45 -2.44 6.70
N LEU A 130 -13.48 -1.55 6.95
CA LEU A 130 -13.22 -0.37 6.12
C LEU A 130 -12.75 -0.68 4.68
N ILE A 131 -12.23 -1.89 4.45
CA ILE A 131 -11.81 -2.41 3.13
C ILE A 131 -12.99 -3.09 2.42
N LEU A 132 -13.79 -3.88 3.14
CA LEU A 132 -14.94 -4.61 2.57
C LEU A 132 -16.06 -3.67 2.12
N GLU A 133 -16.34 -2.62 2.91
CA GLU A 133 -17.32 -1.56 2.60
C GLU A 133 -16.74 -0.49 1.64
N ASP A 134 -15.57 -0.73 1.05
CA ASP A 134 -14.83 0.16 0.14
C ASP A 134 -14.55 1.58 0.68
N ALA A 135 -14.76 1.85 1.97
CA ALA A 135 -14.74 3.20 2.55
C ALA A 135 -13.39 3.93 2.35
N ILE A 136 -12.26 3.23 2.51
CA ILE A 136 -10.93 3.79 2.23
C ILE A 136 -10.73 4.01 0.72
N GLN A 137 -11.21 3.10 -0.12
CA GLN A 137 -11.08 3.16 -1.58
C GLN A 137 -11.90 4.31 -2.17
N ASN A 138 -13.13 4.51 -1.70
CA ASN A 138 -13.99 5.66 -2.00
C ASN A 138 -13.29 6.99 -1.68
N GLN A 139 -12.56 7.04 -0.56
CA GLN A 139 -11.83 8.25 -0.16
C GLN A 139 -10.56 8.50 -0.98
N ILE A 140 -9.93 7.45 -1.54
CA ILE A 140 -8.87 7.59 -2.55
C ILE A 140 -9.47 8.17 -3.84
N LEU A 141 -10.57 7.61 -4.34
CA LEU A 141 -11.23 8.06 -5.58
C LEU A 141 -11.71 9.52 -5.49
N LEU A 142 -12.24 9.95 -4.35
CA LEU A 142 -12.60 11.35 -4.10
C LEU A 142 -11.39 12.30 -4.10
N GLN A 143 -10.21 11.86 -3.63
CA GLN A 143 -8.97 12.63 -3.75
C GLN A 143 -8.38 12.64 -5.17
N GLU A 144 -8.84 11.75 -6.06
CA GLU A 144 -8.58 11.83 -7.51
C GLU A 144 -9.57 12.75 -8.24
N GLY A 145 -10.55 13.33 -7.55
CA GLY A 145 -11.59 14.17 -8.14
C GLY A 145 -12.68 13.39 -8.89
N LYS A 146 -12.88 12.11 -8.56
CA LYS A 146 -13.97 11.30 -9.11
C LYS A 146 -15.23 11.42 -8.25
N ASP A 147 -16.39 11.56 -8.88
CA ASP A 147 -17.67 11.52 -8.19
C ASP A 147 -17.97 10.10 -7.67
N VAL A 148 -17.99 9.94 -6.34
CA VAL A 148 -18.33 8.69 -5.67
C VAL A 148 -19.67 8.83 -4.97
N LYS A 149 -20.59 7.89 -5.25
CA LYS A 149 -21.83 7.74 -4.48
C LYS A 149 -21.50 7.00 -3.17
N ILE A 150 -21.35 7.75 -2.09
CA ILE A 150 -21.29 7.19 -0.73
C ILE A 150 -22.72 6.82 -0.34
N GLU A 151 -22.98 5.54 -0.07
CA GLU A 151 -24.18 5.13 0.66
C GLU A 151 -23.97 5.44 2.15
N GLU A 152 -24.97 6.01 2.82
CA GLU A 152 -24.85 6.48 4.22
C GLU A 152 -24.80 5.29 5.22
N GLY A 153 -23.64 4.67 5.30
CA GLY A 153 -23.37 3.48 6.09
C GLY A 153 -22.79 3.73 7.49
N LYS A 154 -22.61 2.63 8.22
CA LYS A 154 -22.21 2.55 9.64
C LYS A 154 -20.80 3.10 9.98
N ILE A 155 -20.01 3.50 8.99
CA ILE A 155 -18.59 3.87 9.16
C ILE A 155 -18.45 5.36 9.47
N GLU A 156 -17.90 5.68 10.65
CA GLU A 156 -17.65 7.05 11.09
C GLU A 156 -16.42 7.67 10.40
N LEU A 157 -16.65 8.37 9.29
CA LEU A 157 -15.63 9.15 8.58
C LEU A 157 -15.30 10.45 9.34
N LYS A 158 -14.04 10.60 9.78
CA LYS A 158 -13.53 11.79 10.48
C LYS A 158 -12.57 12.59 9.60
N LYS A 159 -12.28 13.82 9.99
CA LYS A 159 -11.22 14.66 9.39
C LYS A 159 -10.29 15.19 10.47
N ASN A 160 -8.99 15.28 10.16
CA ASN A 160 -8.02 15.92 11.03
C ASN A 160 -7.98 17.45 10.76
N ASP A 161 -7.15 18.17 11.52
CA ASP A 161 -6.97 19.61 11.39
C ASP A 161 -6.29 20.04 10.08
N ASP A 162 -5.64 19.12 9.38
CA ASP A 162 -5.04 19.34 8.05
C ASP A 162 -6.09 19.15 6.92
N GLY A 163 -7.31 18.73 7.27
CA GLY A 163 -8.41 18.42 6.35
C GLY A 163 -8.39 17.00 5.78
N ASP A 164 -7.33 16.22 6.04
CA ASP A 164 -7.19 14.82 5.62
C ASP A 164 -8.28 13.95 6.28
N ALA A 165 -8.82 13.03 5.49
CA ALA A 165 -9.85 12.10 5.92
C ALA A 165 -9.23 10.92 6.69
N PHE A 166 -9.82 10.52 7.82
CA PHE A 166 -9.35 9.38 8.59
C PHE A 166 -10.47 8.53 9.18
N PHE A 167 -10.12 7.27 9.42
CA PHE A 167 -10.89 6.27 10.14
C PHE A 167 -10.13 5.82 11.38
N GLU A 168 -10.84 5.47 12.44
CA GLU A 168 -10.26 5.14 13.75
C GLU A 168 -10.21 3.62 13.94
N LEU A 169 -9.02 3.07 14.18
CA LEU A 169 -8.78 1.63 14.37
C LEU A 169 -8.64 1.26 15.86
N SER A 170 -8.21 2.22 16.67
CA SER A 170 -8.29 2.28 18.13
C SER A 170 -8.07 3.72 18.58
N SER A 171 -8.27 4.01 19.87
CA SER A 171 -7.99 5.34 20.44
C SER A 171 -6.56 5.85 20.17
N ASP A 172 -5.61 4.95 19.93
CA ASP A 172 -4.23 5.24 19.59
C ASP A 172 -3.86 4.98 18.12
N LYS A 173 -4.76 4.55 17.23
CA LYS A 173 -4.42 4.18 15.83
C LYS A 173 -5.47 4.64 14.81
N ARG A 174 -4.99 5.17 13.69
CA ARG A 174 -5.82 5.70 12.60
C ARG A 174 -5.33 5.24 11.23
N CYS A 175 -6.26 5.09 10.31
CA CYS A 175 -6.00 4.99 8.87
C CYS A 175 -6.40 6.32 8.23
N THR A 176 -5.43 7.06 7.69
CA THR A 176 -5.64 8.39 7.11
C THR A 176 -5.38 8.34 5.61
N VAL A 177 -6.32 8.84 4.79
CA VAL A 177 -6.13 9.02 3.35
C VAL A 177 -5.77 10.49 3.11
N ARG A 178 -4.57 10.74 2.58
CA ARG A 178 -3.99 12.08 2.46
C ARG A 178 -3.35 12.35 1.11
N SER A 179 -3.41 13.60 0.65
CA SER A 179 -2.74 14.04 -0.56
C SER A 179 -1.44 14.78 -0.21
N TRP A 180 -0.31 14.34 -0.78
CA TRP A 180 0.99 14.94 -0.54
C TRP A 180 1.82 15.02 -1.82
N ASN A 181 2.15 16.24 -2.26
CA ASN A 181 2.94 16.50 -3.46
C ASN A 181 2.40 15.77 -4.71
N GLY A 182 1.09 15.86 -4.94
CA GLY A 182 0.38 15.19 -6.04
C GLY A 182 0.22 13.67 -5.89
N ARG A 183 0.57 13.08 -4.73
CA ARG A 183 0.45 11.64 -4.46
C ARG A 183 -0.54 11.39 -3.33
N ILE A 184 -1.55 10.56 -3.58
CA ILE A 184 -2.42 10.02 -2.54
C ILE A 184 -1.66 8.92 -1.79
N LEU A 185 -1.65 9.01 -0.47
CA LEU A 185 -1.02 8.06 0.45
C LEU A 185 -2.04 7.59 1.49
N ILE A 186 -1.97 6.30 1.81
CA ILE A 186 -2.78 5.66 2.84
C ILE A 186 -1.85 5.45 4.05
N ASP A 187 -2.06 6.25 5.08
CA ASP A 187 -1.22 6.34 6.28
C ASP A 187 -1.88 5.54 7.42
N ILE A 188 -1.40 4.33 7.67
CA ILE A 188 -1.85 3.52 8.81
C ILE A 188 -0.85 3.76 9.95
N ARG A 189 -1.23 4.55 10.96
CA ARG A 189 -0.32 5.04 12.00
C ARG A 189 -0.88 4.92 13.41
N GLN A 190 0.04 4.84 14.37
CA GLN A 190 -0.26 5.17 15.75
C GLN A 190 -0.29 6.70 15.91
N THR A 191 -1.19 7.23 16.72
CA THR A 191 -1.30 8.64 17.09
C THR A 191 -0.80 8.90 18.51
N TYR A 192 -0.48 10.15 18.82
CA TYR A 192 -0.15 10.61 20.17
C TYR A 192 -0.69 12.02 20.38
N GLU A 193 -1.01 12.37 21.63
CA GLU A 193 -1.44 13.73 21.96
C GLU A 193 -0.26 14.65 22.24
N LYS A 194 -0.37 15.91 21.79
CA LYS A 194 0.57 16.98 22.11
C LYS A 194 -0.19 18.30 22.22
N ALA A 195 -0.16 18.91 23.41
CA ALA A 195 -0.88 20.16 23.71
C ALA A 195 -2.38 20.12 23.32
N GLY A 196 -3.06 19.01 23.66
CA GLY A 196 -4.49 18.79 23.34
C GLY A 196 -4.78 18.41 21.87
N LYS A 197 -3.78 18.41 20.99
CA LYS A 197 -3.93 18.03 19.58
C LYS A 197 -3.47 16.59 19.33
N VAL A 198 -4.26 15.81 18.60
CA VAL A 198 -3.91 14.42 18.23
C VAL A 198 -3.03 14.44 16.98
N MET A 199 -1.77 14.01 17.11
CA MET A 199 -0.74 14.08 16.08
C MET A 199 -0.39 12.68 15.53
N PRO A 200 -0.04 12.56 14.23
CA PRO A 200 0.44 11.31 13.65
C PRO A 200 1.84 10.94 14.21
N GLY A 201 1.96 9.73 14.75
CA GLY A 201 3.16 9.22 15.40
C GLY A 201 4.21 8.65 14.44
N ARG A 202 5.39 8.33 15.01
CA ARG A 202 6.51 7.71 14.28
C ARG A 202 6.28 6.23 13.94
N GLN A 203 5.43 5.54 14.71
CA GLN A 203 5.03 4.16 14.44
C GLN A 203 3.85 4.16 13.47
N GLY A 204 4.00 3.46 12.35
CA GLY A 204 3.10 3.59 11.21
C GLY A 204 3.79 3.37 9.87
N ILE A 205 2.97 3.21 8.84
CA ILE A 205 3.38 2.97 7.46
C ILE A 205 2.61 3.92 6.54
N SER A 206 3.25 4.36 5.45
CA SER A 206 2.59 4.95 4.29
C SER A 206 2.58 3.91 3.17
N LEU A 207 1.41 3.67 2.59
CA LEU A 207 1.22 2.91 1.35
C LEU A 207 0.89 3.90 0.22
N SER A 208 1.42 3.67 -0.98
CA SER A 208 0.85 4.26 -2.21
C SER A 208 -0.48 3.58 -2.56
N LYS A 209 -1.24 4.15 -3.51
CA LYS A 209 -2.47 3.52 -4.04
C LYS A 209 -2.26 2.06 -4.44
N GLU A 210 -1.22 1.78 -5.23
CA GLU A 210 -0.83 0.44 -5.70
C GLU A 210 -0.53 -0.53 -4.54
N GLN A 211 0.24 -0.07 -3.55
CA GLN A 211 0.59 -0.86 -2.36
C GLN A 211 -0.63 -1.10 -1.45
N TYR A 212 -1.60 -0.17 -1.45
CA TYR A 212 -2.89 -0.33 -0.80
C TYR A 212 -3.82 -1.26 -1.58
N THR A 213 -3.88 -1.20 -2.91
CA THR A 213 -4.68 -2.12 -3.75
C THR A 213 -4.34 -3.57 -3.44
N ILE A 214 -3.05 -3.93 -3.38
CA ILE A 214 -2.62 -5.29 -3.02
C ILE A 214 -3.11 -5.67 -1.61
N LEU A 215 -3.01 -4.77 -0.63
CA LEU A 215 -3.50 -5.01 0.74
C LEU A 215 -5.03 -5.15 0.80
N HIS A 216 -5.75 -4.33 0.04
CA HIS A 216 -7.20 -4.38 -0.12
C HIS A 216 -7.62 -5.72 -0.72
N ASP A 217 -6.98 -6.14 -1.82
CA ASP A 217 -7.34 -7.36 -2.55
C ASP A 217 -7.13 -8.60 -1.69
N VAL A 218 -5.95 -8.80 -1.07
CA VAL A 218 -5.72 -9.96 -0.18
C VAL A 218 -6.59 -9.98 1.08
N THR A 219 -7.12 -8.82 1.48
CA THR A 219 -8.08 -8.69 2.58
C THR A 219 -9.50 -9.03 2.13
N LYS A 220 -9.90 -8.57 0.93
CA LYS A 220 -11.23 -8.76 0.33
C LYS A 220 -11.43 -10.19 -0.18
N GLU A 221 -10.36 -10.82 -0.64
CA GLU A 221 -10.27 -12.26 -0.93
C GLU A 221 -10.22 -13.13 0.35
N GLY A 222 -10.09 -12.55 1.55
CA GLY A 222 -10.06 -13.27 2.82
C GLY A 222 -8.75 -13.99 3.15
N LYS A 223 -7.75 -13.99 2.25
CA LYS A 223 -6.44 -14.67 2.43
C LYS A 223 -5.78 -14.32 3.77
N VAL A 224 -5.86 -13.06 4.21
CA VAL A 224 -5.32 -12.61 5.50
C VAL A 224 -6.07 -13.24 6.68
N ASP A 225 -7.40 -13.39 6.61
CA ASP A 225 -8.19 -14.03 7.67
C ASP A 225 -7.85 -15.52 7.83
N GLU A 226 -7.55 -16.20 6.71
CA GLU A 226 -7.08 -17.59 6.73
C GLU A 226 -5.75 -17.73 7.48
N GLN A 227 -4.80 -16.81 7.24
CA GLN A 227 -3.53 -16.80 7.98
C GLN A 227 -3.74 -16.48 9.46
N ILE A 228 -4.70 -15.61 9.80
CA ILE A 228 -5.03 -15.30 11.20
C ILE A 228 -5.57 -16.55 11.92
N LYS A 229 -6.50 -17.29 11.30
CA LYS A 229 -7.01 -18.56 11.84
C LYS A 229 -5.89 -19.58 12.01
N SER A 230 -5.10 -19.80 10.96
CA SER A 230 -3.96 -20.75 10.97
C SER A 230 -2.96 -20.46 12.10
N GLN A 231 -2.59 -19.19 12.30
CA GLN A 231 -1.70 -18.78 13.39
C GLN A 231 -2.36 -18.88 14.78
N GLY A 232 -3.68 -18.69 14.89
CA GLY A 232 -4.45 -18.92 16.11
C GLY A 232 -4.49 -20.40 16.51
N GLU A 233 -4.85 -21.27 15.57
CA GLU A 233 -5.09 -22.71 15.77
C GLU A 233 -3.81 -23.53 16.05
N ALA A 234 -2.64 -23.06 15.59
CA ALA A 234 -1.34 -23.70 15.86
C ALA A 234 -0.84 -23.49 17.31
N SER A 235 -1.65 -23.84 18.31
CA SER A 235 -1.46 -23.56 19.76
C SER A 235 -1.28 -24.82 20.60
#